data_AF-A0A7J7YK51-F1
#
_entry.id   AF-A0A7J7YK51-F1
#
_cell.length_a   1.000
_cell.length_b   1.000
_cell.length_c   1.000
_cell.angle_alpha   90.00
_cell.angle_beta   90.00
_cell.angle_gamma   90.00
#
_symmetry.space_group_name_H-M   'P 1'
#
loop_
_entity.id
_entity.type
_entity.pdbx_description
1 polymer ?
#
loop_
_entity_poly.entity_id
_entity_poly.type
_entity_poly.pdbx_seq_one_letter_code
_entity_poly.pdbx_strand_id
1 'polypeptide(L)'
;MRRLASVLARPTLSPREPPRHPAREQRLHAGSWAAGARFRKRRPEPLGDAYGCPGLESLQHKLATLQDTHAWILQVPLEGLVMNFQEVLADLGSKTITGLFRAWVRAGVGGQRVAFSGLVGLEPATLARSLPRLLVQALQSFRLAAQAEAEPERARMGVRQGRGLGEEE
;
A
#
# COMPACT_ATOMS: atom_id res chain seq x y z
N MET A 1 -30.47 -39.65 37.51
CA MET A 1 -31.50 -38.63 37.86
C MET A 1 -30.73 -37.41 38.36
N ARG A 2 -30.71 -36.21 37.77
CA ARG A 2 -31.66 -35.47 36.92
C ARG A 2 -30.91 -34.64 35.87
N ARG A 3 -31.49 -34.51 34.67
CA ARG A 3 -31.12 -33.60 33.57
C ARG A 3 -31.92 -32.29 33.72
N LEU A 4 -31.34 -31.14 33.37
CA LEU A 4 -32.02 -29.95 32.81
C LEU A 4 -30.95 -29.18 32.00
N ALA A 5 -30.89 -29.27 30.66
CA ALA A 5 -31.77 -28.75 29.62
C ALA A 5 -31.27 -27.38 29.08
N SER A 6 -30.76 -27.43 27.85
CA SER A 6 -30.33 -26.34 26.99
C SER A 6 -31.54 -25.54 26.45
N VAL A 7 -31.41 -24.23 26.27
CA VAL A 7 -32.33 -23.46 25.42
C VAL A 7 -31.54 -22.51 24.53
N LEU A 8 -31.60 -22.84 23.23
CA LEU A 8 -31.20 -22.07 22.07
C LEU A 8 -32.45 -21.36 21.56
N ALA A 9 -32.40 -20.06 21.23
CA ALA A 9 -33.44 -19.45 20.40
C ALA A 9 -32.86 -18.32 19.53
N ARG A 10 -33.08 -18.49 18.21
CA ARG A 10 -32.76 -17.61 17.08
C ARG A 10 -34.09 -17.00 16.54
N PRO A 11 -34.09 -16.12 15.52
CA PRO A 11 -34.89 -14.89 15.43
C PRO A 11 -36.11 -15.02 14.50
N THR A 12 -36.92 -13.95 14.32
CA THR A 12 -37.28 -13.33 13.01
C THR A 12 -38.50 -12.37 13.03
N LEU A 13 -38.45 -11.40 12.09
CA LEU A 13 -39.54 -10.82 11.26
C LEU A 13 -40.48 -9.70 11.79
N SER A 14 -40.35 -8.53 11.14
CA SER A 14 -41.41 -7.53 10.88
C SER A 14 -42.45 -8.09 9.88
N PRO A 15 -43.74 -7.68 9.91
CA PRO A 15 -44.22 -6.70 8.92
C PRO A 15 -45.47 -5.86 9.33
N ARG A 16 -45.79 -4.85 8.47
CA ARG A 16 -47.13 -4.34 8.07
C ARG A 16 -47.76 -3.09 8.73
N GLU A 17 -47.86 -2.06 7.89
CA GLU A 17 -48.81 -0.91 7.76
C GLU A 17 -50.30 -1.37 7.67
N PRO A 18 -51.41 -0.58 7.88
CA PRO A 18 -51.85 0.64 7.12
C PRO A 18 -52.86 1.60 7.87
N PRO A 19 -53.85 2.31 7.24
CA PRO A 19 -53.84 3.47 6.30
C PRO A 19 -54.75 4.65 6.77
N ARG A 20 -54.84 5.77 6.01
CA ARG A 20 -56.10 6.40 5.48
C ARG A 20 -55.95 7.89 5.09
N HIS A 21 -56.28 8.21 3.84
CA HIS A 21 -56.60 9.57 3.35
C HIS A 21 -57.97 10.06 3.87
N PRO A 22 -58.20 11.39 3.87
CA PRO A 22 -59.09 11.99 2.85
C PRO A 22 -58.44 13.24 2.23
N ALA A 23 -58.46 13.43 0.90
CA ALA A 23 -59.54 14.07 0.12
C ALA A 23 -59.93 15.48 0.60
N ARG A 24 -59.59 16.52 -0.18
CA ARG A 24 -60.54 17.46 -0.82
C ARG A 24 -59.82 18.64 -1.47
N GLU A 25 -60.13 18.85 -2.75
CA GLU A 25 -59.80 20.01 -3.57
C GLU A 25 -60.25 21.34 -2.94
N GLN A 26 -59.53 22.43 -3.21
CA GLN A 26 -60.08 23.57 -3.95
C GLN A 26 -59.02 24.63 -4.30
N ARG A 27 -58.92 24.89 -5.60
CA ARG A 27 -58.27 26.04 -6.25
C ARG A 27 -58.89 27.36 -5.76
N LEU A 28 -58.08 28.39 -5.51
CA LEU A 28 -58.21 29.81 -5.91
C LEU A 28 -56.82 30.44 -5.59
N HIS A 29 -56.05 31.12 -6.45
CA HIS A 29 -56.22 32.46 -7.03
C HIS A 29 -55.02 32.67 -8.00
N ALA A 30 -55.25 33.00 -9.27
CA ALA A 30 -55.28 34.36 -9.83
C ALA A 30 -53.92 35.09 -9.87
N GLY A 31 -53.29 35.06 -11.05
CA GLY A 31 -52.62 36.19 -11.71
C GLY A 31 -51.36 36.82 -11.07
N SER A 32 -50.22 36.67 -11.75
CA SER A 32 -49.30 37.80 -11.97
C SER A 32 -48.41 37.50 -13.17
N TRP A 33 -48.75 38.05 -14.33
CA TRP A 33 -47.85 38.11 -15.48
C TRP A 33 -47.06 39.42 -15.37
N ALA A 34 -45.99 39.38 -14.58
CA ALA A 34 -45.04 40.48 -14.52
C ALA A 34 -44.08 40.36 -15.72
N ALA A 35 -44.07 41.43 -16.50
CA ALA A 35 -43.34 41.59 -17.73
C ALA A 35 -41.82 41.38 -17.58
N GLY A 36 -41.24 40.75 -18.60
CA GLY A 36 -40.05 41.31 -19.25
C GLY A 36 -38.73 41.27 -18.49
N ALA A 37 -38.07 40.12 -18.53
CA ALA A 37 -36.61 40.09 -18.65
C ALA A 37 -36.23 38.97 -19.61
N ARG A 38 -35.98 39.32 -20.88
CA ARG A 38 -35.25 38.43 -21.79
C ARG A 38 -33.83 38.32 -21.23
N PHE A 39 -33.58 37.30 -20.40
CA PHE A 39 -32.24 36.91 -20.03
C PHE A 39 -31.47 36.64 -21.32
N ARG A 40 -30.57 37.55 -21.70
CA ARG A 40 -29.52 37.23 -22.66
C ARG A 40 -28.77 36.04 -22.05
N LYS A 41 -28.93 34.85 -22.62
CA LYS A 41 -28.07 33.70 -22.30
C LYS A 41 -26.63 34.20 -22.42
N ARG A 42 -25.96 34.35 -21.28
CA ARG A 42 -24.52 34.56 -21.26
C ARG A 42 -23.93 33.37 -22.02
N ARG A 43 -23.25 33.65 -23.12
CA ARG A 43 -22.48 32.67 -23.88
C ARG A 43 -21.63 31.92 -22.85
N PRO A 44 -21.69 30.59 -22.75
CA PRO A 44 -20.74 29.87 -21.92
C PRO A 44 -19.35 30.29 -22.40
N GLU A 45 -18.57 30.91 -21.51
CA GLU A 45 -17.12 30.99 -21.71
C GLU A 45 -16.63 29.58 -22.11
N PRO A 46 -15.66 29.45 -23.04
CA PRO A 46 -15.09 28.16 -23.37
C PRO A 46 -14.69 27.51 -22.05
N LEU A 47 -15.31 26.38 -21.75
CA LEU A 47 -14.92 25.54 -20.64
C LEU A 47 -13.54 25.02 -21.01
N GLY A 48 -12.52 25.83 -20.78
CA GLY A 48 -11.14 25.44 -20.94
C GLY A 48 -10.98 24.15 -20.15
N ASP A 49 -10.29 23.19 -20.75
CA ASP A 49 -10.12 21.79 -20.35
C ASP A 49 -9.61 21.62 -18.91
N ALA A 50 -10.42 22.02 -17.93
CA ALA A 50 -10.19 21.90 -16.51
C ALA A 50 -11.19 20.87 -15.95
N TYR A 51 -11.37 19.77 -16.66
CA TYR A 51 -11.99 18.54 -16.13
C TYR A 51 -10.98 17.70 -15.31
N GLY A 52 -9.86 18.30 -14.87
CA GLY A 52 -8.93 17.64 -13.98
C GLY A 52 -9.44 17.71 -12.54
N CYS A 53 -9.54 16.56 -11.86
CA CYS A 53 -9.75 16.54 -10.42
C CYS A 53 -8.57 17.25 -9.73
N PRO A 54 -8.76 18.41 -9.07
CA PRO A 54 -7.66 19.13 -8.47
C PRO A 54 -7.00 18.25 -7.39
N GLY A 55 -5.69 18.08 -7.49
CA GLY A 55 -4.92 17.21 -6.59
C GLY A 55 -4.72 15.78 -7.07
N LEU A 56 -5.34 15.35 -8.18
CA LEU A 56 -5.10 14.03 -8.79
C LEU A 56 -3.61 13.83 -9.12
N GLU A 57 -2.97 14.82 -9.73
CA GLU A 57 -1.53 14.80 -10.03
C GLU A 57 -0.68 14.60 -8.76
N SER A 58 -1.03 15.28 -7.67
CA SER A 58 -0.31 15.14 -6.40
C SER A 58 -0.46 13.73 -5.80
N LEU A 59 -1.61 13.10 -6.01
CA LEU A 59 -1.90 11.76 -5.54
C LEU A 59 -1.21 10.71 -6.42
N GLN A 60 -1.23 10.90 -7.75
CA GLN A 60 -0.47 10.08 -8.70
C GLN A 60 1.02 10.11 -8.39
N HIS A 61 1.58 11.29 -8.14
CA HIS A 61 2.98 11.42 -7.77
C HIS A 61 3.32 10.72 -6.43
N LYS A 62 2.45 10.85 -5.42
CA LYS A 62 2.59 10.12 -4.16
C LYS A 62 2.52 8.60 -4.36
N LEU A 63 1.60 8.13 -5.20
CA LEU A 63 1.46 6.71 -5.51
C LEU A 63 2.71 6.17 -6.22
N ALA A 64 3.20 6.89 -7.24
CA ALA A 64 4.43 6.54 -7.95
C ALA A 64 5.62 6.46 -6.98
N THR A 65 5.78 7.46 -6.11
CA THR A 65 6.84 7.48 -5.10
C THR A 65 6.74 6.28 -4.15
N LEU A 66 5.52 5.94 -3.70
CA LEU A 66 5.30 4.79 -2.84
C LEU A 66 5.58 3.46 -3.55
N GLN A 67 5.14 3.33 -4.80
CA GLN A 67 5.39 2.16 -5.63
C GLN A 67 6.89 1.98 -5.86
N ASP A 68 7.61 3.03 -6.23
CA ASP A 68 9.05 2.99 -6.46
C ASP A 68 9.82 2.64 -5.18
N THR A 69 9.46 3.26 -4.05
CA THR A 69 10.13 3.03 -2.75
C THR A 69 9.94 1.60 -2.24
N HIS A 70 8.77 1.00 -2.52
CA HIS A 70 8.40 -0.33 -2.06
C HIS A 70 8.40 -1.37 -3.18
N ALA A 71 8.96 -1.03 -4.35
CA ALA A 71 8.98 -1.90 -5.52
C ALA A 71 9.64 -3.25 -5.21
N TRP A 72 10.64 -3.26 -4.32
CA TRP A 72 11.36 -4.45 -3.90
C TRP A 72 10.48 -5.51 -3.22
N ILE A 73 9.41 -5.11 -2.53
CA ILE A 73 8.49 -6.03 -1.86
C ILE A 73 7.18 -6.20 -2.63
N LEU A 74 6.69 -5.15 -3.29
CA LEU A 74 5.44 -5.18 -4.03
C LEU A 74 5.53 -6.00 -5.32
N GLN A 75 6.73 -6.17 -5.88
CA GLN A 75 6.95 -7.02 -7.07
C GLN A 75 7.12 -8.51 -6.74
N VAL A 76 7.20 -8.88 -5.45
CA VAL A 76 7.32 -10.29 -5.04
C VAL A 76 5.94 -10.95 -5.11
N PRO A 77 5.78 -12.06 -5.87
CA PRO A 77 4.53 -12.82 -5.87
C PRO A 77 4.14 -13.27 -4.46
N LEU A 78 2.85 -13.33 -4.16
CA LEU A 78 2.38 -13.66 -2.82
C LEU A 78 2.89 -15.03 -2.35
N GLU A 79 3.00 -15.99 -3.26
CA GLU A 79 3.54 -17.33 -3.02
C GLU A 79 5.02 -17.29 -2.59
N GLY A 80 5.76 -16.26 -3.02
CA GLY A 80 7.16 -16.03 -2.72
C GLY A 80 7.41 -15.04 -1.58
N LEU A 81 6.37 -14.46 -0.98
CA LEU A 81 6.46 -13.47 0.11
C LEU A 81 6.68 -14.15 1.46
N VAL A 82 7.65 -15.05 1.52
CA VAL A 82 8.10 -15.73 2.73
C VAL A 82 9.55 -15.37 2.96
N MET A 83 9.86 -14.90 4.16
CA MET A 83 11.24 -14.65 4.57
C MET A 83 11.86 -15.91 5.13
N ASN A 84 12.89 -16.41 4.45
CA ASN A 84 13.65 -17.58 4.85
C ASN A 84 15.05 -17.18 5.33
N PHE A 85 15.36 -17.47 6.59
CA PHE A 85 16.72 -17.41 7.13
C PHE A 85 17.45 -18.70 6.75
N GLN A 86 18.28 -18.63 5.72
CA GLN A 86 18.94 -19.80 5.14
C GLN A 86 20.15 -20.23 5.96
N GLU A 87 20.93 -19.27 6.43
CA GLU A 87 22.19 -19.51 7.14
C GLU A 87 22.36 -18.46 8.22
N VAL A 88 22.67 -18.89 9.45
CA VAL A 88 22.94 -18.03 10.60
C VAL A 88 24.23 -18.52 11.25
N LEU A 89 25.34 -17.87 10.92
CA LEU A 89 26.66 -18.20 11.46
C LEU A 89 26.96 -17.29 12.64
N ALA A 90 26.84 -17.82 13.85
CA ALA A 90 27.12 -17.09 15.08
C ALA A 90 28.59 -17.25 15.51
N ASP A 91 29.22 -16.13 15.85
CA ASP A 91 30.54 -16.11 16.49
C ASP A 91 30.38 -16.37 18.00
N LEU A 92 30.70 -17.58 18.43
CA LEU A 92 30.58 -18.02 19.83
C LEU A 92 31.52 -17.27 20.79
N GLY A 93 32.57 -16.63 20.28
CA GLY A 93 33.48 -15.78 21.07
C GLY A 93 32.92 -14.38 21.36
N SER A 94 31.82 -13.98 20.71
CA SER A 94 31.31 -12.60 20.72
C SER A 94 30.13 -12.36 21.68
N LYS A 95 29.96 -13.20 22.70
CA LYS A 95 28.80 -13.13 23.61
C LYS A 95 28.71 -11.78 24.32
N THR A 96 27.58 -11.10 24.15
CA THR A 96 27.27 -9.85 24.85
C THR A 96 26.78 -10.11 26.29
N ILE A 97 26.77 -9.07 27.12
CA ILE A 97 26.17 -9.12 28.47
C ILE A 97 24.69 -9.53 28.44
N THR A 98 23.99 -9.25 27.35
CA THR A 98 22.59 -9.63 27.13
C THR A 98 22.40 -11.07 26.65
N GLY A 99 23.50 -11.82 26.45
CA GLY A 99 23.48 -13.20 25.98
C GLY A 99 23.23 -13.36 24.48
N LEU A 100 23.53 -12.32 23.68
CA LEU A 100 23.47 -12.36 22.22
C LEU A 100 24.87 -12.56 21.64
N PHE A 101 24.93 -13.11 20.44
CA PHE A 101 26.16 -13.35 19.71
C PHE A 101 26.11 -12.57 18.41
N ARG A 102 27.26 -12.04 17.96
CA ARG A 102 27.39 -11.53 16.60
C ARG A 102 27.17 -12.67 15.63
N ALA A 103 26.38 -12.44 14.60
CA ALA A 103 26.13 -13.42 13.58
C ALA A 103 26.16 -12.81 12.19
N TRP A 104 26.59 -13.60 11.24
CA TRP A 104 26.38 -13.35 9.83
C TRP A 104 25.17 -14.14 9.36
N VAL A 105 24.20 -13.43 8.79
CA VAL A 105 22.87 -13.95 8.49
C VAL A 105 22.59 -13.81 7.00
N ARG A 106 22.18 -14.92 6.37
CA ARG A 106 21.67 -14.92 5.00
C ARG A 106 20.16 -15.08 5.03
N ALA A 107 19.47 -14.12 4.43
CA ALA A 107 18.03 -14.13 4.28
C ALA A 107 17.62 -14.16 2.81
N GLY A 108 16.49 -14.79 2.51
CA GLY A 108 15.86 -14.77 1.20
C GLY A 108 14.39 -14.40 1.27
N VAL A 109 13.91 -13.60 0.31
CA VAL A 109 12.50 -13.25 0.08
C VAL A 109 12.29 -13.21 -1.42
N GLY A 110 11.26 -13.87 -1.95
CA GLY A 110 10.90 -13.73 -3.37
C GLY A 110 11.99 -14.07 -4.39
N GLY A 111 12.93 -14.96 -4.05
CA GLY A 111 14.09 -15.29 -4.89
C GLY A 111 15.30 -14.35 -4.75
N GLN A 112 15.12 -13.18 -4.15
CA GLN A 112 16.23 -12.30 -3.77
C GLN A 112 16.94 -12.84 -2.54
N ARG A 113 18.26 -12.62 -2.44
CA ARG A 113 19.08 -13.03 -1.30
C ARG A 113 19.92 -11.87 -0.83
N VAL A 114 19.99 -11.67 0.48
CA VAL A 114 20.86 -10.68 1.12
C VAL A 114 21.62 -11.32 2.28
N ALA A 115 22.79 -10.76 2.56
CA ALA A 115 23.59 -11.13 3.72
C ALA A 115 23.84 -9.89 4.58
N PHE A 116 23.71 -10.03 5.89
CA PHE A 116 23.92 -8.95 6.84
C PHE A 116 24.49 -9.45 8.16
N SER A 117 25.16 -8.58 8.89
CA SER A 117 25.59 -8.86 10.27
C SER A 117 24.49 -8.46 11.26
N GLY A 118 24.22 -9.31 12.24
CA GLY A 118 23.21 -9.08 13.28
C GLY A 118 23.65 -9.60 14.64
N LEU A 119 22.75 -9.47 15.62
CA LEU A 119 22.89 -10.10 16.93
C LEU A 119 21.82 -11.18 17.06
N VAL A 120 22.22 -12.40 17.38
CA VAL A 120 21.33 -13.55 17.54
C VAL A 120 21.46 -14.16 18.93
N GLY A 121 20.34 -14.53 19.54
CA GLY A 121 20.35 -15.37 20.73
C GLY A 121 20.32 -16.84 20.34
N LEU A 122 21.15 -17.67 20.99
CA LEU A 122 21.18 -19.11 20.74
C LEU A 122 20.27 -19.91 21.70
N GLU A 123 19.84 -19.28 22.79
CA GLU A 123 18.88 -19.85 23.75
C GLU A 123 17.46 -19.39 23.38
N PRO A 124 16.40 -20.18 23.62
CA PRO A 124 15.04 -19.82 23.22
C PRO A 124 14.59 -18.41 23.67
N ALA A 125 14.91 -18.03 24.91
CA ALA A 125 14.55 -16.72 25.46
C ALA A 125 15.36 -15.55 24.84
N THR A 126 16.64 -15.76 24.51
CA THR A 126 17.46 -14.72 23.85
C THR A 126 17.14 -14.66 22.36
N LEU A 127 16.89 -15.81 21.72
CA LEU A 127 16.47 -15.94 20.33
C LEU A 127 15.17 -15.16 20.08
N ALA A 128 14.13 -15.43 20.88
CA ALA A 128 12.86 -14.74 20.78
C ALA A 128 12.99 -13.22 20.89
N ARG A 129 13.91 -12.73 21.74
CA ARG A 129 14.20 -11.29 21.89
C ARG A 129 15.01 -10.71 20.72
N SER A 130 15.84 -11.53 20.06
CA SER A 130 16.65 -11.10 18.92
C SER A 130 15.89 -11.10 17.59
N LEU A 131 14.89 -11.96 17.43
CA LEU A 131 14.15 -12.15 16.18
C LEU A 131 13.55 -10.86 15.60
N PRO A 132 12.83 -10.01 16.37
CA PRO A 132 12.29 -8.76 15.82
C PRO A 132 13.37 -7.84 15.23
N ARG A 133 14.55 -7.80 15.85
CA ARG A 133 15.67 -6.99 15.35
C ARG A 133 16.26 -7.59 14.08
N LEU A 134 16.42 -8.91 14.02
CA LEU A 134 16.89 -9.61 12.83
C LEU A 134 15.95 -9.41 11.64
N LEU A 135 14.63 -9.42 11.87
CA LEU A 135 13.63 -9.16 10.82
C LEU A 135 13.77 -7.74 10.27
N VAL A 136 13.87 -6.73 11.14
CA VAL A 136 14.07 -5.33 10.70
C VAL A 136 15.36 -5.18 9.90
N GLN A 137 16.46 -5.78 10.36
CA GLN A 137 17.74 -5.75 9.65
C GLN A 137 17.67 -6.44 8.29
N ALA A 138 16.98 -7.57 8.20
CA ALA A 138 16.76 -8.27 6.93
C ALA A 138 15.99 -7.38 5.95
N LEU A 139 14.85 -6.83 6.36
CA LEU A 139 14.01 -5.95 5.51
C LEU A 139 14.79 -4.72 5.03
N GLN A 140 15.59 -4.10 5.91
CA GLN A 140 16.46 -2.99 5.53
C GLN A 140 17.50 -3.41 4.50
N SER A 141 18.10 -4.59 4.67
CA SER A 141 19.11 -5.13 3.75
C SER A 141 18.51 -5.42 2.37
N PHE A 142 17.30 -5.97 2.29
CA PHE A 142 16.59 -6.15 1.02
C PHE A 142 16.29 -4.82 0.33
N ARG A 143 15.80 -3.83 1.08
CA ARG A 143 15.53 -2.50 0.53
C ARG A 143 16.81 -1.86 -0.03
N LEU A 144 17.93 -1.96 0.68
CA LEU A 144 19.22 -1.44 0.22
C LEU A 144 19.74 -2.19 -1.01
N ALA A 145 19.64 -3.52 -1.03
CA ALA A 145 20.05 -4.32 -2.17
C ALA A 145 19.24 -3.97 -3.44
N ALA A 146 17.93 -3.78 -3.30
CA ALA A 146 17.09 -3.37 -4.42
C ALA A 146 17.42 -1.97 -4.95
N GLN A 147 17.87 -1.04 -4.09
CA GLN A 147 18.33 0.28 -4.51
C GLN A 147 19.68 0.21 -5.23
N ALA A 148 20.57 -0.68 -4.81
CA ALA A 148 21.87 -0.87 -5.46
C ALA A 148 21.75 -1.43 -6.88
N GLU A 149 20.78 -2.33 -7.14
CA GLU A 149 20.53 -2.89 -8.48
C GLU A 149 19.88 -1.88 -9.45
N ALA A 150 19.22 -0.82 -8.95
CA ALA A 150 18.60 0.21 -9.79
C ALA A 150 19.60 1.26 -10.35
N GLU A 151 20.80 1.37 -9.78
CA GLU A 151 21.88 2.26 -10.23
C GLU A 151 22.64 1.79 -11.49
N PRO A 152 23.04 0.51 -11.65
CA PRO A 152 23.85 0.08 -12.80
C PRO A 152 23.12 0.13 -14.15
N GLU A 153 21.79 0.12 -14.17
CA GLU A 153 21.01 0.20 -15.42
C GLU A 153 20.97 1.64 -15.98
N ARG A 154 20.96 2.66 -15.11
CA ARG A 154 21.01 4.08 -15.51
C ARG A 154 22.36 4.49 -16.09
N ALA A 155 23.45 3.91 -15.58
CA ALA A 155 24.80 4.16 -16.09
C ALA A 155 25.03 3.59 -17.51
N ARG A 156 24.38 2.47 -17.87
CA ARG A 156 24.52 1.84 -19.19
C ARG A 156 23.71 2.54 -20.29
N MET A 157 22.59 3.18 -19.94
CA MET A 157 21.74 3.91 -20.89
C MET A 157 22.38 5.22 -21.39
N GLY A 158 23.29 5.83 -20.61
CA GLY A 158 23.98 7.08 -20.96
C GLY A 158 25.14 6.93 -21.96
N VAL A 159 25.69 5.73 -22.13
CA VAL A 159 26.87 5.51 -23.00
C VAL A 159 26.48 5.25 -24.47
N ARG A 160 25.23 4.85 -24.74
CA ARG A 160 24.79 4.49 -26.10
C ARG A 160 24.37 5.70 -26.97
N GLN A 161 24.22 6.89 -26.38
CA GLN A 161 23.84 8.11 -27.10
C GLN A 161 25.04 8.92 -27.67
N GLY A 162 26.28 8.56 -27.35
CA GLY A 162 27.47 9.31 -27.76
C GLY A 162 28.24 8.76 -28.97
N ARG A 163 27.70 7.80 -29.73
CA ARG A 163 28.41 7.18 -30.86
C ARG A 163 27.54 7.08 -32.10
N GLY A 164 27.16 8.23 -32.62
CA GLY A 164 26.61 8.40 -33.95
C GLY A 164 26.83 9.85 -34.36
N LEU A 165 27.20 10.07 -35.62
CA LEU A 165 27.53 11.32 -36.29
C LEU A 165 29.04 11.62 -36.40
N GLY A 166 29.57 11.21 -37.55
CA GLY A 166 30.89 11.55 -38.06
C GLY A 166 31.28 10.69 -39.26
N GLU A 167 30.38 10.54 -40.24
CA GLU A 167 30.76 10.24 -41.63
C GLU A 167 30.85 11.58 -42.38
N GLU A 168 31.72 11.59 -43.41
CA GLU A 168 31.92 12.64 -44.44
C GLU A 168 32.68 13.88 -43.93
N GLU A 169 33.87 14.25 -44.45
CA GLU A 169 34.39 14.29 -45.83
C GLU A 169 35.94 14.22 -45.83
#